data_AF-A0A1W1CKX8-F1
#
_entry.id   AF-A0A1W1CKX8-F1
#
_cell.length_a   1.000
_cell.length_b   1.000
_cell.length_c   1.000
_cell.angle_alpha   90.00
_cell.angle_beta   90.00
_cell.angle_gamma   90.00
#
_symmetry.space_group_name_H-M   'P 1'
#
loop_
_entity.id
_entity.type
_entity.pdbx_description
1 polymer ?
#
loop_
_entity_poly.entity_id
_entity_poly.type
_entity_poly.pdbx_seq_one_letter_code
_entity_poly.pdbx_strand_id
1 'polypeptide(L)'
;MEKPEVLISIRTARRAHIIWVDSAKALVNGLDIKKEQIPIGVTECDFGKWFYCDGQILLSLFRENAVKKLDRKHKELHDIYMKIFKIYFPVQKRSFLEKLFKRKKRIKASDEYNALVFLADLEKTSDELISYLNIIEKKINTISDEKFRALH
;
A
#
# COMPACT_ATOMS: atom_id res chain seq x y z
N MET A 1 15.11 18.02 1.43
CA MET A 1 14.70 16.89 2.30
C MET A 1 15.96 16.18 2.70
N GLU A 2 16.18 15.95 3.99
CA GLU A 2 17.39 15.30 4.47
C GLU A 2 17.27 13.78 4.34
N LYS A 3 18.42 13.09 4.21
CA LYS A 3 18.48 11.62 4.11
C LYS A 3 17.66 10.89 5.18
N PRO A 4 17.68 11.29 6.48
CA PRO A 4 16.89 10.62 7.51
C PRO A 4 15.38 10.70 7.24
N GLU A 5 14.89 11.80 6.68
CA GLU A 5 13.46 12.00 6.38
C GLU A 5 13.00 11.01 5.30
N VAL A 6 13.79 10.84 4.24
CA VAL A 6 13.52 9.84 3.20
C VAL A 6 13.51 8.41 3.76
N LEU A 7 14.49 8.08 4.61
CA LEU A 7 14.55 6.77 5.25
C LEU A 7 13.34 6.51 6.14
N ILE A 8 12.87 7.52 6.87
CA ILE A 8 11.64 7.45 7.67
C ILE A 8 10.44 7.19 6.75
N SER A 9 10.27 7.94 5.66
CA SER A 9 9.17 7.72 4.72
C SER A 9 9.13 6.29 4.16
N ILE A 10 10.29 5.74 3.77
CA ILE A 10 10.40 4.36 3.26
C ILE A 10 10.01 3.33 4.33
N ARG A 11 10.46 3.52 5.58
CA ARG A 11 10.15 2.61 6.69
C ARG A 11 8.68 2.69 7.08
N THR A 12 8.11 3.89 7.12
CA THR A 12 6.69 4.12 7.39
C THR A 12 5.83 3.48 6.32
N ALA A 13 6.19 3.64 5.04
CA ALA A 13 5.51 2.99 3.93
C ALA A 13 5.51 1.46 4.06
N ARG A 14 6.65 0.86 4.41
CA ARG A 14 6.75 -0.59 4.63
C ARG A 14 5.80 -1.06 5.73
N ARG A 15 5.76 -0.36 6.86
CA ARG A 15 4.87 -0.69 7.98
C ARG A 15 3.40 -0.57 7.58
N ALA A 16 3.05 0.50 6.86
CA ALA A 16 1.69 0.73 6.40
C ALA A 16 1.18 -0.41 5.49
N HIS A 17 2.01 -0.87 4.56
CA HIS A 17 1.62 -1.99 3.67
C HIS A 17 1.43 -3.31 4.42
N ILE A 18 2.26 -3.61 5.42
CA ILE A 18 2.07 -4.79 6.29
C ILE A 18 0.71 -4.70 6.99
N ILE A 19 0.40 -3.54 7.58
CA ILE A 19 -0.88 -3.31 8.25
C ILE A 19 -2.06 -3.50 7.30
N TRP A 20 -1.95 -3.08 6.03
CA TRP A 20 -3.02 -3.31 5.05
C TRP A 20 -3.21 -4.78 4.69
N VAL A 21 -2.13 -5.54 4.52
CA VAL A 21 -2.23 -6.99 4.31
C VAL A 21 -2.94 -7.65 5.49
N ASP A 22 -2.55 -7.30 6.72
CA ASP A 22 -3.19 -7.83 7.94
C ASP A 22 -4.67 -7.42 8.04
N SER A 23 -5.00 -6.21 7.61
CA SER A 23 -6.36 -5.71 7.56
C SER A 23 -7.21 -6.46 6.53
N ALA A 24 -6.63 -6.78 5.36
CA ALA A 24 -7.28 -7.62 4.36
C ALA A 24 -7.49 -9.04 4.88
N LYS A 25 -6.50 -9.63 5.57
CA LYS A 25 -6.63 -10.94 6.25
C LYS A 25 -7.76 -10.93 7.26
N ALA A 26 -7.82 -9.92 8.11
CA ALA A 26 -8.87 -9.77 9.11
C ALA A 26 -10.25 -9.73 8.44
N LEU A 27 -10.40 -8.90 7.40
CA LEU A 27 -11.64 -8.79 6.64
C LEU A 27 -12.06 -10.12 6.00
N VAL A 28 -11.13 -10.83 5.36
CA VAL A 28 -11.40 -12.12 4.71
C VAL A 28 -11.84 -13.18 5.72
N ASN A 29 -11.27 -13.17 6.93
CA ASN A 29 -11.67 -14.03 8.04
C ASN A 29 -12.95 -13.57 8.76
N GLY A 30 -13.62 -12.55 8.23
CA GLY A 30 -14.87 -12.04 8.78
C GLY A 30 -14.70 -11.23 10.07
N LEU A 31 -13.50 -10.75 10.38
CA LEU A 31 -13.28 -9.79 11.46
C LEU A 31 -13.61 -8.38 10.98
N ASP A 32 -14.07 -7.54 11.91
CA ASP A 32 -14.31 -6.13 11.61
C ASP A 32 -12.98 -5.38 11.48
N ILE A 33 -12.94 -4.44 10.54
CA ILE A 33 -11.80 -3.54 10.33
C ILE A 33 -12.17 -2.12 10.77
N LYS A 34 -11.19 -1.39 11.29
CA LYS A 34 -11.31 0.01 11.69
C LYS A 34 -11.38 0.92 10.47
N LYS A 35 -11.84 2.16 10.67
CA LYS A 35 -11.99 3.15 9.59
C LYS A 35 -10.65 3.46 8.90
N GLU A 36 -9.57 3.44 9.65
CA GLU A 36 -8.21 3.72 9.16
C GLU A 36 -7.66 2.59 8.27
N GLN A 37 -8.31 1.43 8.29
CA GLN A 37 -7.97 0.26 7.48
C GLN A 37 -8.79 0.21 6.19
N ILE A 38 -9.67 1.20 5.93
CA ILE A 38 -10.40 1.29 4.66
C ILE A 38 -9.41 1.65 3.55
N PRO A 39 -9.44 0.96 2.38
CA PRO A 39 -8.57 1.31 1.27
C PRO A 39 -8.81 2.76 0.83
N ILE A 40 -7.74 3.55 0.82
CA ILE A 40 -7.71 4.93 0.31
C ILE A 40 -7.07 4.96 -1.09
N GLY A 41 -7.15 6.12 -1.77
CA GLY A 41 -6.51 6.29 -3.06
C GLY A 41 -4.99 6.11 -3.00
N VAL A 42 -4.38 5.67 -4.12
CA VAL A 42 -2.92 5.45 -4.24
C VAL A 42 -2.13 6.72 -3.88
N THR A 43 -2.65 7.90 -4.19
CA THR A 43 -2.03 9.20 -3.89
C THR A 43 -2.41 9.75 -2.51
N GLU A 44 -3.35 9.11 -1.81
CA GLU A 44 -3.88 9.58 -0.53
C GLU A 44 -3.20 8.89 0.66
N CYS A 45 -2.53 7.75 0.44
CA CYS A 45 -1.72 7.10 1.45
C CYS A 45 -0.42 7.87 1.72
N ASP A 46 0.14 7.74 2.92
CA ASP A 46 1.34 8.49 3.32
C ASP A 46 2.51 8.24 2.37
N PHE A 47 2.67 7.00 1.92
CA PHE A 47 3.66 6.65 0.92
C PHE A 47 3.36 7.31 -0.43
N GLY A 48 2.12 7.31 -0.89
CA GLY A 48 1.71 7.93 -2.15
C GLY A 48 1.95 9.44 -2.14
N LYS A 49 1.50 10.12 -1.08
CA LYS A 49 1.75 11.55 -0.87
C LYS A 49 3.24 11.86 -0.96
N TRP A 50 4.06 11.09 -0.25
CA TRP A 50 5.51 11.25 -0.32
C TRP A 50 6.07 10.93 -1.71
N PHE A 51 5.68 9.80 -2.30
CA PHE A 51 6.25 9.28 -3.55
C PHE A 51 5.98 10.20 -4.75
N TYR A 52 4.77 10.75 -4.86
CA TYR A 52 4.40 11.64 -5.95
C TYR A 52 4.80 13.11 -5.74
N CYS A 53 5.18 13.50 -4.53
CA CYS A 53 5.72 14.83 -4.24
C CYS A 53 7.25 14.80 -4.17
N ASP A 54 7.80 14.30 -3.06
CA ASP A 54 9.23 14.40 -2.74
C ASP A 54 10.04 13.16 -3.17
N GLY A 55 9.36 12.05 -3.47
CA GLY A 55 9.98 10.78 -3.86
C GLY A 55 10.73 10.80 -5.20
N GLN A 56 10.69 11.90 -5.94
CA GLN A 56 11.40 12.08 -7.21
C GLN A 56 12.92 11.95 -7.08
N ILE A 57 13.48 12.19 -5.87
CA ILE A 57 14.89 11.93 -5.57
C ILE A 57 15.31 10.48 -5.86
N LEU A 58 14.36 9.54 -5.85
CA LEU A 58 14.62 8.15 -6.25
C LEU A 58 15.04 8.03 -7.72
N LEU A 59 14.63 8.94 -8.61
CA LEU A 59 15.10 8.95 -10.00
C LEU A 59 16.59 9.29 -10.11
N SER A 60 17.14 10.10 -9.20
CA SER A 60 18.57 10.39 -9.14
C SER A 60 19.40 9.19 -8.64
N LEU A 61 18.77 8.24 -7.96
CA LEU A 61 19.43 7.11 -7.29
C LEU A 61 19.23 5.77 -7.99
N PHE A 62 18.11 5.62 -8.69
CA PHE A 62 17.69 4.40 -9.34
C PHE A 62 17.33 4.69 -10.78
N ARG A 63 17.47 3.69 -11.65
CA ARG A 63 17.01 3.81 -13.04
C ARG A 63 15.51 4.09 -13.06
N GLU A 64 15.07 4.90 -14.01
CA GLU A 64 13.65 5.23 -14.23
C GLU A 64 12.75 3.97 -14.25
N ASN A 65 13.21 2.90 -14.91
CA ASN A 65 12.49 1.62 -14.94
C ASN A 65 12.28 0.98 -13.56
N ALA A 66 13.20 1.15 -12.60
CA ALA A 66 13.05 0.64 -11.25
C ALA A 66 11.99 1.45 -10.48
N VAL A 67 12.02 2.78 -10.61
CA VAL A 67 11.02 3.67 -9.99
C VAL A 67 9.63 3.43 -10.58
N LYS A 68 9.52 3.25 -11.90
CA LYS A 68 8.26 2.85 -12.56
C LYS A 68 7.72 1.50 -12.09
N LYS A 69 8.59 0.52 -11.84
CA LYS A 69 8.19 -0.78 -11.28
C LYS A 69 7.65 -0.64 -9.86
N LEU A 70 8.29 0.18 -9.03
CA LEU A 70 7.81 0.50 -7.68
C LEU A 70 6.41 1.14 -7.73
N ASP A 71 6.24 2.16 -8.56
CA ASP A 71 4.95 2.85 -8.76
C ASP A 71 3.85 1.87 -9.21
N ARG A 72 4.16 1.02 -10.19
CA ARG A 72 3.22 0.00 -10.68
C ARG A 72 2.81 -0.96 -9.58
N LYS A 73 3.76 -1.45 -8.78
CA LYS A 73 3.48 -2.40 -7.69
C LYS A 73 2.66 -1.76 -6.58
N HIS A 74 2.92 -0.49 -6.28
CA HIS A 74 2.13 0.27 -5.33
C HIS A 74 0.67 0.43 -5.80
N LYS A 75 0.44 0.77 -7.08
CA LYS A 75 -0.91 0.84 -7.66
C LYS A 75 -1.62 -0.52 -7.64
N GLU A 76 -0.93 -1.58 -8.04
CA GLU A 76 -1.44 -2.95 -8.06
C GLU A 76 -1.90 -3.40 -6.67
N LEU A 77 -1.11 -3.09 -5.63
CA LEU A 77 -1.45 -3.41 -4.24
C LEU A 77 -2.78 -2.77 -3.80
N HIS A 78 -2.95 -1.48 -4.06
CA HIS A 78 -4.19 -0.76 -3.77
C HIS A 78 -5.39 -1.33 -4.54
N ASP A 79 -5.20 -1.62 -5.83
CA ASP A 79 -6.27 -2.14 -6.68
C ASP A 79 -6.75 -3.50 -6.19
N ILE A 80 -5.84 -4.39 -5.79
CA ILE A 80 -6.17 -5.69 -5.22
C ILE A 80 -6.91 -5.51 -3.90
N TYR A 81 -6.41 -4.64 -3.00
CA TYR A 81 -7.07 -4.44 -1.72
C TYR A 81 -8.50 -3.89 -1.89
N MET A 82 -8.70 -2.97 -2.82
CA MET A 82 -10.02 -2.45 -3.17
C MET A 82 -10.97 -3.53 -3.72
N LYS A 83 -10.45 -4.51 -4.50
CA LYS A 83 -11.25 -5.66 -4.96
C LYS A 83 -11.74 -6.50 -3.79
N ILE A 84 -10.87 -6.81 -2.81
CA ILE A 84 -11.25 -7.52 -1.59
C ILE A 84 -12.33 -6.72 -0.85
N PHE A 85 -12.09 -5.43 -0.60
CA PHE A 85 -13.03 -4.58 0.14
C PHE A 85 -14.43 -4.55 -0.49
N LYS A 86 -14.53 -4.46 -1.83
CA LYS A 86 -15.80 -4.43 -2.56
C LYS A 86 -16.63 -5.73 -2.44
N ILE A 87 -15.99 -6.87 -2.15
CA ILE A 87 -16.70 -8.13 -1.89
C ILE A 87 -17.53 -8.02 -0.60
N TYR A 88 -16.92 -7.47 0.46
CA TYR A 88 -17.53 -7.36 1.78
C TYR A 88 -18.39 -6.10 1.93
N PHE A 89 -18.08 -5.04 1.18
CA PHE A 89 -18.76 -3.74 1.23
C PHE A 89 -19.19 -3.27 -0.17
N PRO A 90 -20.20 -3.92 -0.80
CA PRO A 90 -20.71 -3.48 -2.08
C PRO A 90 -21.30 -2.07 -1.99
N VAL A 91 -20.80 -1.20 -2.88
CA VAL A 91 -21.07 0.24 -2.97
C VAL A 91 -22.57 0.57 -2.96
N GLN A 92 -23.16 0.92 -1.81
CA GLN A 92 -24.41 1.68 -1.75
C GLN A 92 -24.08 3.17 -1.85
N LYS A 93 -24.10 3.71 -3.07
CA LYS A 93 -24.03 5.16 -3.32
C LYS A 93 -25.00 5.88 -2.38
N ARG A 94 -24.44 6.76 -1.53
CA ARG A 94 -25.06 7.69 -0.54
C ARG A 94 -24.98 7.20 0.92
N SER A 95 -24.27 7.97 1.76
CA SER A 95 -24.10 7.81 3.23
C SER A 95 -23.20 6.67 3.74
N PHE A 96 -22.05 6.45 3.11
CA PHE A 96 -21.14 5.31 3.34
C PHE A 96 -20.57 5.09 4.76
N LEU A 97 -20.61 6.06 5.68
CA LEU A 97 -19.90 5.94 6.96
C LEU A 97 -20.80 5.75 8.20
N GLU A 98 -22.10 6.04 8.13
CA GLU A 98 -22.96 6.02 9.34
C GLU A 98 -23.66 4.68 9.60
N LYS A 99 -23.61 3.73 8.65
CA LYS A 99 -24.39 2.47 8.71
C LYS A 99 -23.57 1.19 8.53
N LEU A 100 -22.24 1.27 8.44
CA LEU A 100 -21.37 0.15 8.06
C LEU A 100 -21.40 -1.06 9.04
N PHE A 101 -22.04 -0.92 10.20
CA PHE A 101 -22.06 -1.92 11.27
C PHE A 101 -23.24 -2.92 11.28
N LYS A 102 -24.23 -2.84 10.37
CA LYS A 102 -25.51 -3.55 10.61
C LYS A 102 -26.05 -4.55 9.60
N ARG A 103 -25.29 -4.98 8.59
CA ARG A 103 -25.66 -6.21 7.86
C ARG A 103 -24.49 -6.74 7.02
N LYS A 104 -23.79 -7.76 7.53
CA LYS A 104 -23.03 -8.66 6.66
C LYS A 104 -24.02 -9.27 5.67
N LYS A 105 -23.96 -8.84 4.41
CA LYS A 105 -24.64 -9.56 3.33
C LYS A 105 -24.13 -11.00 3.39
N ARG A 106 -25.01 -11.98 3.21
CA ARG A 106 -24.59 -13.38 3.09
C ARG A 106 -23.71 -13.48 1.83
N ILE A 107 -22.41 -13.63 2.04
CA ILE A 107 -21.40 -13.75 0.98
C ILE A 107 -21.60 -15.10 0.29
N LYS A 108 -21.45 -15.14 -1.03
CA LYS A 108 -21.53 -16.41 -1.78
C LYS A 108 -20.20 -17.14 -1.65
N ALA A 109 -20.20 -18.48 -1.70
CA ALA A 109 -18.97 -19.27 -1.71
C ALA A 109 -17.99 -18.86 -2.84
N SER A 110 -18.51 -18.44 -3.99
CA SER A 110 -17.70 -17.89 -5.09
C SER A 110 -17.00 -16.58 -4.72
N ASP A 111 -17.66 -15.73 -3.93
CA ASP A 111 -17.11 -14.44 -3.49
C ASP A 111 -16.05 -14.66 -2.40
N GLU A 112 -16.25 -15.63 -1.51
CA GLU A 112 -15.24 -16.06 -0.52
C GLU A 112 -13.99 -16.63 -1.21
N TYR A 113 -14.18 -17.49 -2.22
CA TYR A 113 -13.07 -18.01 -3.02
C TYR A 113 -12.29 -16.88 -3.71
N ASN A 114 -12.98 -15.94 -4.35
CA ASN A 114 -12.34 -14.78 -4.99
C ASN A 114 -11.58 -13.92 -3.97
N ALA A 115 -12.13 -13.74 -2.76
CA ALA A 115 -11.45 -12.99 -1.71
C ALA A 115 -10.15 -13.65 -1.27
N LEU A 116 -10.11 -14.99 -1.18
CA LEU A 116 -8.89 -15.75 -0.89
C LEU A 116 -7.85 -15.64 -2.01
N VAL A 117 -8.28 -15.71 -3.27
CA VAL A 117 -7.39 -15.54 -4.43
C VAL A 117 -6.79 -14.13 -4.43
N PHE A 118 -7.61 -13.09 -4.25
CA PHE A 118 -7.12 -11.71 -4.17
C PHE A 118 -6.23 -11.48 -2.95
N LEU A 119 -6.48 -12.16 -1.82
CA LEU A 119 -5.62 -12.07 -0.65
C LEU A 119 -4.22 -12.63 -0.95
N ALA A 120 -4.12 -13.78 -1.61
CA ALA A 120 -2.84 -14.35 -2.02
C ALA A 120 -2.09 -13.42 -2.99
N ASP A 121 -2.81 -12.82 -3.95
CA ASP A 121 -2.23 -11.82 -4.86
C ASP A 121 -1.75 -10.57 -4.12
N LEU A 122 -2.50 -10.12 -3.10
CA LEU A 122 -2.14 -8.97 -2.27
C LEU A 122 -0.86 -9.23 -1.48
N GLU A 123 -0.76 -10.40 -0.83
CA GLU A 123 0.43 -10.83 -0.09
C GLU A 123 1.66 -10.84 -1.00
N LYS A 124 1.55 -11.51 -2.15
CA LYS A 124 2.65 -11.57 -3.14
C LYS A 124 3.06 -10.18 -3.62
N THR A 125 2.09 -9.32 -3.94
CA THR A 125 2.37 -7.95 -4.41
C THR A 125 3.01 -7.10 -3.33
N SER A 126 2.57 -7.26 -2.08
CA SER A 126 3.15 -6.61 -0.91
C SER A 126 4.60 -7.04 -0.68
N ASP A 127 4.90 -8.34 -0.75
CA ASP A 127 6.27 -8.85 -0.58
C ASP A 127 7.22 -8.31 -1.65
N GLU A 128 6.77 -8.27 -2.91
CA GLU A 128 7.52 -7.67 -4.01
C GLU A 128 7.77 -6.17 -3.77
N LEU A 129 6.75 -5.42 -3.35
CA LEU A 129 6.86 -3.99 -3.04
C LEU A 129 7.84 -3.74 -1.87
N ILE A 130 7.73 -4.50 -0.79
CA ILE A 130 8.60 -4.42 0.39
C ILE A 130 10.06 -4.73 -0.01
N SER A 131 10.28 -5.72 -0.89
CA SER A 131 11.60 -6.03 -1.42
C SER A 131 12.22 -4.83 -2.16
N TYR A 132 11.45 -4.13 -3.01
CA TYR A 132 11.92 -2.90 -3.67
C TYR A 132 12.25 -1.81 -2.65
N LEU A 133 11.39 -1.59 -1.66
CA LEU A 133 11.64 -0.60 -0.58
C LEU A 133 12.91 -0.94 0.23
N ASN A 134 13.19 -2.23 0.46
CA ASN A 134 14.41 -2.68 1.13
C ASN A 134 15.66 -2.41 0.30
N ILE A 135 15.62 -2.66 -1.01
CA ILE A 135 16.72 -2.34 -1.94
C ILE A 135 16.98 -0.84 -1.92
N ILE A 136 15.91 -0.03 -1.96
CA ILE A 136 16.00 1.42 -1.94
C ILE A 136 16.65 1.91 -0.65
N GLU A 137 16.15 1.46 0.50
CA GLU A 137 16.70 1.80 1.82
C GLU A 137 18.19 1.43 1.91
N LYS A 138 18.58 0.22 1.51
CA LYS A 138 19.99 -0.23 1.53
C LYS A 138 20.87 0.69 0.70
N LYS A 139 20.44 1.05 -0.51
CA LYS A 139 21.20 1.93 -1.39
C LYS A 139 21.34 3.34 -0.82
N ILE A 140 20.27 3.91 -0.26
CA ILE A 140 20.33 5.23 0.40
C ILE A 140 21.31 5.19 1.58
N ASN A 141 21.27 4.13 2.39
CA ASN A 141 22.20 3.98 3.51
C ASN A 141 23.68 3.93 3.09
N THR A 142 24.00 3.47 1.87
CA THR A 142 25.39 3.45 1.36
C THR A 142 25.93 4.82 0.92
N ILE A 143 25.08 5.84 0.90
CA ILE A 143 25.42 7.19 0.42
C ILE A 143 25.68 8.08 1.63
N SER A 144 26.77 8.84 1.65
CA SER A 144 27.02 9.83 2.71
C SER A 144 25.99 10.95 2.67
N ASP A 145 25.75 11.62 3.80
CA ASP A 145 24.75 12.69 3.88
C ASP A 145 25.09 13.86 2.94
N GLU A 146 26.38 14.17 2.80
CA GLU A 146 26.88 15.17 1.85
C GLU A 146 26.55 14.77 0.40
N LYS A 147 26.86 13.53 0.02
CA LYS A 147 26.56 13.03 -1.33
C LYS A 147 25.06 12.94 -1.57
N PHE A 148 24.27 12.67 -0.54
CA PHE A 148 22.82 12.63 -0.64
C PHE A 148 22.23 14.03 -0.89
N ARG A 149 22.73 15.05 -0.19
CA ARG A 149 22.36 16.45 -0.42
C ARG A 149 22.67 16.89 -1.85
N ALA A 150 23.78 16.43 -2.44
CA ALA A 150 24.14 16.76 -3.82
C ALA A 150 23.26 16.13 -4.92
N LEU A 151 22.26 15.31 -4.58
CA LEU A 151 21.35 14.66 -5.55
C LEU A 151 20.12 15.50 -5.91
N HIS A 152 19.93 16.62 -5.21
CA HIS A 152 18.83 17.57 -5.36
C HIS A 152 19.33 18.99 -5.12
#